data_AF-A0A952Y5A7-F1
#
_entry.id   AF-A0A952Y5A7-F1
#
_cell.length_a   1.000
_cell.length_b   1.000
_cell.length_c   1.000
_cell.angle_alpha   90.00
_cell.angle_beta   90.00
_cell.angle_gamma   90.00
#
_symmetry.space_group_name_H-M   'P 1'
#
loop_
_entity.id
_entity.type
_entity.pdbx_description
1 polymer ?
#
loop_
_entity_poly.entity_id
_entity_poly.type
_entity_poly.pdbx_seq_one_letter_code
_entity_poly.pdbx_strand_id
1 'polypeptide(L)'
;MAKRKYQTRREAGIILAVCGIISGLLSAYVTVEGTELLGVPMLPAVFFGIVIALGIYSWESHNPIPILIVFAGVVIAWWCAFRLAVSLYDEKNKLALLWIGAISGFAGALLSSIALWIASEDFRANRSIVKTVIFGTLAGTLLYFMESAGPIHGLTPLFVVWQAGVAGIVGYALAFRPIPD
;
A
#
# COMPACT_ATOMS: atom_id res chain seq x y z
N MET A 1 9.28 28.08 0.36
CA MET A 1 8.03 27.31 0.25
C MET A 1 7.73 27.09 -1.22
N ALA A 2 7.75 25.84 -1.70
CA ALA A 2 7.40 25.53 -3.09
C ALA A 2 5.88 25.74 -3.30
N LYS A 3 5.49 26.32 -4.44
CA LYS A 3 4.07 26.48 -4.83
C LYS A 3 3.46 25.08 -4.98
N ARG A 4 2.53 24.69 -4.10
CA ARG A 4 1.79 23.41 -4.22
C ARG A 4 0.96 23.43 -5.51
N LYS A 5 1.07 22.40 -6.35
CA LYS A 5 0.24 22.23 -7.55
C LYS A 5 -1.21 21.99 -7.11
N TYR A 6 -2.13 22.83 -7.57
CA TYR A 6 -3.56 22.68 -7.27
C TYR A 6 -4.13 21.50 -8.05
N GLN A 7 -4.29 20.35 -7.40
CA GLN A 7 -5.08 19.22 -7.90
C GLN A 7 -6.20 18.92 -6.92
N THR A 8 -7.35 18.54 -7.45
CA THR A 8 -8.47 18.17 -6.58
C THR A 8 -8.15 16.85 -5.86
N ARG A 9 -8.65 16.68 -4.62
CA ARG A 9 -8.50 15.42 -3.85
C ARG A 9 -8.87 14.17 -4.66
N ARG A 10 -9.89 14.31 -5.50
CA ARG A 10 -10.38 13.26 -6.38
C ARG A 10 -9.34 12.90 -7.45
N GLU A 11 -8.75 13.89 -8.11
CA GLU A 11 -7.71 13.67 -9.12
C GLU A 11 -6.48 12.99 -8.53
N ALA A 12 -5.97 13.50 -7.40
CA ALA A 12 -4.79 12.92 -6.75
C ALA A 12 -5.04 11.46 -6.31
N GLY A 13 -6.23 11.19 -5.75
CA GLY A 13 -6.65 9.83 -5.41
C GLY A 13 -6.72 8.91 -6.64
N ILE A 14 -7.30 9.38 -7.75
CA ILE A 14 -7.38 8.58 -8.99
C ILE A 14 -5.98 8.32 -9.57
N ILE A 15 -5.12 9.35 -9.62
CA ILE A 15 -3.76 9.23 -10.15
C ILE A 15 -2.97 8.19 -9.36
N LEU A 16 -2.98 8.30 -8.02
CA LEU A 16 -2.28 7.33 -7.19
C LEU A 16 -2.90 5.94 -7.25
N ALA A 17 -4.22 5.82 -7.35
CA ALA A 17 -4.87 4.52 -7.55
C ALA A 17 -4.43 3.86 -8.85
N VAL A 18 -4.33 4.61 -9.96
CA VAL A 18 -3.82 4.09 -11.24
C VAL A 18 -2.36 3.67 -11.11
N CYS A 19 -1.52 4.47 -10.47
CA CYS A 19 -0.14 4.08 -10.16
C CYS A 19 -0.08 2.82 -9.28
N GLY A 20 -0.99 2.67 -8.33
CA GLY A 20 -1.14 1.48 -7.49
C GLY A 20 -1.57 0.24 -8.28
N ILE A 21 -2.44 0.38 -9.29
CA ILE A 21 -2.78 -0.72 -10.21
C ILE A 21 -1.53 -1.15 -10.97
N ILE A 22 -0.80 -0.21 -11.56
CA ILE A 22 0.43 -0.50 -12.31
C ILE A 22 1.45 -1.19 -11.41
N SER A 23 1.66 -0.66 -10.21
CA SER A 23 2.53 -1.25 -9.20
C SER A 23 2.09 -2.67 -8.83
N GLY A 24 0.79 -2.92 -8.67
CA GLY A 24 0.24 -4.24 -8.36
C GLY A 24 0.45 -5.25 -9.49
N LEU A 25 0.29 -4.81 -10.74
CA LEU A 25 0.59 -5.63 -11.92
C LEU A 25 2.07 -5.93 -12.04
N LEU A 26 2.95 -4.93 -11.85
CA LEU A 26 4.40 -5.14 -11.83
C LEU A 26 4.78 -6.13 -10.72
N SER A 27 4.19 -6.01 -9.54
CA SER A 27 4.41 -6.92 -8.41
C SER A 27 4.03 -8.37 -8.72
N ALA A 28 3.03 -8.57 -9.59
CA ALA A 28 2.52 -9.89 -9.94
C ALA A 28 3.31 -10.56 -11.08
N TYR A 29 3.81 -9.77 -12.03
CA TYR A 29 4.36 -10.30 -13.28
C TYR A 29 5.85 -10.04 -13.50
N VAL A 30 6.44 -9.07 -12.80
CA VAL A 30 7.88 -8.80 -12.91
C VAL A 30 8.62 -9.65 -11.89
N THR A 31 9.51 -10.50 -12.39
CA THR A 31 10.45 -11.26 -11.57
C THR A 31 11.86 -10.73 -11.82
N VAL A 32 12.59 -10.46 -10.74
CA VAL A 32 14.00 -10.08 -10.78
C VAL A 32 14.73 -10.94 -9.77
N GLU A 33 15.68 -11.73 -10.23
CA GLU A 33 16.49 -12.59 -9.36
C GLU A 33 17.27 -11.76 -8.32
N GLY A 34 17.42 -12.30 -7.11
CA GLY A 34 18.18 -11.64 -6.04
C GLY A 34 17.46 -10.47 -5.34
N THR A 35 16.16 -10.27 -5.59
CA THR A 35 15.37 -9.22 -4.93
C THR A 35 14.66 -9.67 -3.66
N GLU A 36 14.98 -10.86 -3.16
CA GLU A 36 14.47 -11.37 -1.89
C GLU A 36 15.35 -10.92 -0.73
N LEU A 37 14.71 -10.46 0.34
CA LEU A 37 15.37 -10.12 1.60
C LEU A 37 14.95 -11.10 2.68
N LEU A 38 15.86 -11.98 3.09
CA LEU A 38 15.60 -13.03 4.08
C LEU A 38 14.41 -13.95 3.69
N GLY A 39 14.20 -14.21 2.40
CA GLY A 39 13.07 -14.99 1.89
C GLY A 39 11.74 -14.23 1.82
N VAL A 40 11.79 -12.90 1.87
CA VAL A 40 10.64 -12.03 1.57
C VAL A 40 10.83 -11.41 0.19
N PRO A 41 9.87 -11.54 -0.75
CA PRO A 41 9.97 -10.90 -2.05
C PRO A 41 9.81 -9.38 -1.89
N MET A 42 10.83 -8.59 -2.25
CA MET A 42 10.80 -7.15 -1.96
C MET A 42 10.23 -6.29 -3.09
N LEU A 43 10.11 -6.83 -4.31
CA LEU A 43 9.57 -6.08 -5.46
C LEU A 43 8.19 -5.44 -5.18
N PRO A 44 7.21 -6.13 -4.57
CA PRO A 44 5.94 -5.49 -4.23
C PRO A 44 6.10 -4.29 -3.30
N ALA A 45 6.99 -4.40 -2.32
CA ALA A 45 7.32 -3.34 -1.38
C ALA A 45 7.96 -2.14 -2.08
N VAL A 46 8.90 -2.40 -3.00
CA VAL A 46 9.65 -1.37 -3.71
C VAL A 46 8.75 -0.62 -4.69
N PHE A 47 8.01 -1.34 -5.54
CA PHE A 47 7.11 -0.71 -6.51
C PHE A 47 6.06 0.14 -5.80
N PHE A 48 5.43 -0.41 -4.75
CA PHE A 48 4.41 0.32 -4.02
C PHE A 48 5.00 1.47 -3.20
N GLY A 49 6.16 1.27 -2.58
CA GLY A 49 6.89 2.30 -1.87
C GLY A 49 7.21 3.50 -2.76
N ILE A 50 7.63 3.26 -4.02
CA ILE A 50 7.87 4.33 -5.00
C ILE A 50 6.59 5.11 -5.28
N VAL A 51 5.46 4.43 -5.49
CA VAL A 51 4.16 5.09 -5.75
C VAL A 51 3.79 6.04 -4.61
N ILE A 52 3.88 5.58 -3.37
CA ILE A 52 3.54 6.41 -2.21
C ILE A 52 4.57 7.54 -2.01
N ALA A 53 5.85 7.26 -2.18
CA ALA A 53 6.93 8.26 -2.10
C ALA A 53 6.73 9.39 -3.13
N LEU A 54 6.34 9.05 -4.37
CA LEU A 54 6.00 10.02 -5.41
C LEU A 54 4.78 10.86 -5.02
N GLY A 55 3.81 10.27 -4.31
CA GLY A 55 2.67 11.01 -3.79
C GLY A 55 3.06 12.07 -2.76
N ILE A 56 3.91 11.69 -1.81
CA ILE A 56 4.46 12.62 -0.81
C ILE A 56 5.26 13.73 -1.50
N TYR A 57 6.13 13.38 -2.44
CA TYR A 57 6.91 14.35 -3.21
C TYR A 57 6.03 15.36 -3.95
N SER A 58 4.97 14.87 -4.58
CA SER A 58 4.12 15.69 -5.45
C SER A 58 3.19 16.64 -4.69
N TRP A 59 2.65 16.22 -3.54
CA TRP A 59 1.58 16.97 -2.87
C TRP A 59 1.88 17.45 -1.45
N GLU A 60 2.82 16.83 -0.73
CA GLU A 60 3.11 17.16 0.66
C GLU A 60 4.44 17.95 0.80
N SER A 61 5.55 17.35 0.36
CA SER A 61 6.89 17.85 0.67
C SER A 61 7.94 17.43 -0.35
N HIS A 62 8.79 18.37 -0.76
CA HIS A 62 9.98 18.10 -1.59
C HIS A 62 11.22 17.75 -0.74
N ASN A 63 11.10 17.71 0.59
CA ASN A 63 12.18 17.29 1.47
C ASN A 63 12.38 15.77 1.33
N PRO A 64 13.61 15.27 1.17
CA PRO A 64 13.87 13.83 1.09
C PRO A 64 13.49 13.06 2.35
N ILE A 65 13.49 13.68 3.54
CA ILE A 65 13.27 12.98 4.81
C ILE A 65 11.86 12.34 4.89
N PRO A 66 10.74 13.07 4.72
CA PRO A 66 9.40 12.46 4.69
C PRO A 66 9.25 11.36 3.63
N ILE A 67 9.86 11.56 2.47
CA ILE A 67 9.80 10.62 1.33
C ILE A 67 10.48 9.31 1.71
N LEU A 68 11.68 9.38 2.30
CA LEU A 68 12.44 8.22 2.77
C LEU A 68 11.74 7.50 3.93
N ILE A 69 11.16 8.25 4.88
CA ILE A 69 10.39 7.67 5.99
C ILE A 69 9.23 6.83 5.46
N VAL A 70 8.46 7.37 4.51
CA VAL A 70 7.31 6.65 3.96
C VAL A 70 7.73 5.48 3.10
N PHE A 71 8.76 5.65 2.27
CA PHE A 71 9.31 4.55 1.48
C PHE A 71 9.79 3.39 2.37
N ALA A 72 10.66 3.67 3.35
CA ALA A 72 11.15 2.68 4.28
C ALA A 72 10.02 2.07 5.12
N GLY A 73 9.06 2.87 5.54
CA GLY A 73 7.89 2.43 6.29
C GLY A 73 7.02 1.44 5.51
N VAL A 74 6.77 1.70 4.22
CA VAL A 74 6.05 0.78 3.33
C VAL A 74 6.82 -0.53 3.15
N VAL A 75 8.15 -0.44 2.98
CA VAL A 75 9.02 -1.61 2.85
C VAL A 75 8.99 -2.49 4.12
N ILE A 76 9.10 -1.87 5.29
CA ILE A 76 9.02 -2.56 6.59
C ILE A 76 7.62 -3.14 6.79
N ALA A 77 6.57 -2.39 6.47
CA ALA A 77 5.19 -2.83 6.58
C ALA A 77 4.91 -4.09 5.76
N TRP A 78 5.37 -4.10 4.51
CA TRP A 78 5.31 -5.27 3.63
C TRP A 78 6.06 -6.46 4.23
N TRP A 79 7.30 -6.25 4.66
CA TRP A 79 8.12 -7.31 5.25
C TRP A 79 7.43 -7.95 6.46
N CYS A 80 6.91 -7.13 7.37
CA CYS A 80 6.16 -7.60 8.54
C CYS A 80 4.88 -8.34 8.15
N ALA A 81 4.09 -7.80 7.21
CA ALA A 81 2.85 -8.42 6.75
C ALA A 81 3.09 -9.79 6.10
N PHE A 82 4.11 -9.88 5.24
CA PHE A 82 4.48 -11.13 4.59
C PHE A 82 4.97 -12.17 5.60
N ARG A 83 5.88 -11.79 6.51
CA ARG A 83 6.36 -12.69 7.57
C ARG A 83 5.22 -13.19 8.45
N LEU A 84 4.29 -12.31 8.79
CA LEU A 84 3.12 -12.67 9.57
C LEU A 84 2.24 -13.67 8.81
N ALA A 85 1.96 -13.42 7.53
CA ALA A 85 1.20 -14.33 6.67
C ALA A 85 1.85 -15.71 6.60
N VAL A 86 3.15 -15.78 6.33
CA VAL A 86 3.90 -17.06 6.25
C VAL A 86 3.96 -17.77 7.60
N SER A 87 4.13 -17.04 8.71
CA SER A 87 4.19 -17.64 10.04
C SER A 87 2.87 -18.26 10.50
N LEU A 88 1.74 -17.75 9.98
CA LEU A 88 0.41 -18.23 10.29
C LEU A 88 -0.11 -19.23 9.24
N TYR A 89 0.62 -19.41 8.13
CA TYR A 89 0.20 -20.28 7.05
C TYR A 89 0.22 -21.74 7.49
N ASP A 90 -0.95 -22.39 7.38
CA ASP A 90 -1.14 -23.82 7.58
C ASP A 90 -1.74 -24.41 6.30
N GLU A 91 -0.97 -25.27 5.63
CA GLU A 91 -1.32 -25.93 4.37
C GLU A 91 -2.64 -26.73 4.44
N LYS A 92 -3.09 -27.09 5.64
CA LYS A 92 -4.27 -27.95 5.82
C LYS A 92 -5.61 -27.21 5.73
N ASN A 93 -5.62 -25.87 5.76
CA ASN A 93 -6.87 -25.11 5.84
C ASN A 93 -6.91 -23.89 4.91
N LYS A 94 -7.47 -24.08 3.70
CA LYS A 94 -7.67 -22.99 2.73
C LYS A 94 -8.52 -21.84 3.24
N LEU A 95 -9.50 -22.11 4.12
CA LEU A 95 -10.33 -21.05 4.71
C LEU A 95 -9.53 -20.20 5.71
N ALA A 96 -8.43 -20.72 6.26
CA ALA A 96 -7.54 -19.94 7.12
C ALA A 96 -6.88 -18.78 6.35
N LEU A 97 -6.67 -18.91 5.03
CA LEU A 97 -6.09 -17.84 4.19
C LEU A 97 -6.90 -16.54 4.23
N LEU A 98 -8.22 -16.61 4.43
CA LEU A 98 -9.05 -15.41 4.59
C LEU A 98 -8.65 -14.63 5.84
N TRP A 99 -8.56 -15.30 6.99
CA TRP A 99 -8.24 -14.66 8.27
C TRP A 99 -6.75 -14.31 8.38
N ILE A 100 -5.85 -15.16 7.87
CA ILE A 100 -4.42 -14.87 7.75
C ILE A 100 -4.22 -13.62 6.87
N GLY A 101 -4.92 -13.57 5.74
CA GLY A 101 -4.95 -12.43 4.83
C GLY A 101 -5.45 -11.17 5.53
N ALA A 102 -6.54 -11.27 6.29
CA ALA A 102 -7.07 -10.14 7.05
C ALA A 102 -6.07 -9.62 8.10
N ILE A 103 -5.45 -10.51 8.88
CA ILE A 103 -4.50 -10.15 9.94
C ILE A 103 -3.22 -9.54 9.35
N SER A 104 -2.66 -10.15 8.30
CA SER A 104 -1.47 -9.62 7.61
C SER A 104 -1.77 -8.31 6.88
N GLY A 105 -2.93 -8.21 6.23
CA GLY A 105 -3.42 -6.99 5.59
C GLY A 105 -3.64 -5.85 6.57
N PHE A 106 -4.18 -6.15 7.77
CA PHE A 106 -4.27 -5.20 8.88
C PHE A 106 -2.89 -4.71 9.30
N ALA A 107 -1.94 -5.61 9.55
CA ALA A 107 -0.59 -5.26 10.00
C ALA A 107 0.14 -4.38 8.97
N GLY A 108 0.11 -4.77 7.69
CA GLY A 108 0.74 -4.00 6.61
C GLY A 108 0.11 -2.62 6.44
N ALA A 109 -1.22 -2.53 6.48
CA ALA A 109 -1.92 -1.25 6.35
C ALA A 109 -1.70 -0.33 7.56
N LEU A 110 -1.66 -0.89 8.78
CA LEU A 110 -1.40 -0.13 9.99
C LEU A 110 0.01 0.44 9.99
N LEU A 111 1.03 -0.37 9.72
CA LEU A 111 2.43 0.07 9.69
C LEU A 111 2.67 1.11 8.58
N SER A 112 2.11 0.90 7.39
CA SER A 112 2.17 1.89 6.30
C SER A 112 1.48 3.21 6.71
N SER A 113 0.34 3.11 7.39
CA SER A 113 -0.40 4.28 7.87
C SER A 113 0.34 5.04 8.97
N ILE A 114 1.09 4.35 9.84
CA ILE A 114 1.95 4.99 10.85
C ILE A 114 3.09 5.76 10.18
N ALA A 115 3.74 5.16 9.17
CA ALA A 115 4.79 5.85 8.42
C ALA A 115 4.27 7.13 7.74
N LEU A 116 3.08 7.05 7.12
CA LEU A 116 2.40 8.20 6.54
C LEU A 116 1.98 9.24 7.59
N TRP A 117 1.51 8.79 8.76
CA TRP A 117 1.14 9.68 9.86
C TRP A 117 2.33 10.46 10.40
N ILE A 118 3.51 9.85 10.47
CA ILE A 118 4.76 10.53 10.88
C ILE A 118 5.15 11.58 9.83
N ALA A 119 4.97 11.28 8.55
CA ALA A 119 5.55 12.06 7.45
C ALA A 119 4.62 13.12 6.83
N SER A 120 3.30 13.04 7.00
CA SER A 120 2.32 13.95 6.41
C SER A 120 1.32 14.46 7.45
N GLU A 121 1.20 15.78 7.57
CA GLU A 121 0.21 16.42 8.46
C GLU A 121 -1.21 16.21 7.96
N ASP A 122 -1.40 16.33 6.64
CA ASP A 122 -2.69 16.17 5.97
C ASP A 122 -3.24 14.74 6.15
N PHE A 123 -2.36 13.73 6.19
CA PHE A 123 -2.75 12.34 6.49
C PHE A 123 -3.22 12.16 7.94
N ARG A 124 -2.61 12.87 8.91
CA ARG A 124 -3.03 12.82 10.34
C ARG A 124 -4.41 13.41 10.54
N ALA A 125 -4.70 14.55 9.91
CA ALA A 125 -5.94 15.29 10.12
C ALA A 125 -7.19 14.58 9.57
N ASN A 126 -7.05 13.83 8.47
CA ASN A 126 -8.20 13.29 7.72
C ASN A 126 -8.76 11.95 8.23
N ARG A 127 -8.31 11.45 9.40
CA ARG A 127 -8.63 10.08 9.91
C ARG A 127 -8.35 8.99 8.87
N SER A 128 -7.41 9.23 7.96
CA SER A 128 -7.10 8.34 6.83
C SER A 128 -6.49 7.02 7.26
N ILE A 129 -5.88 6.97 8.45
CA ILE A 129 -5.43 5.72 9.09
C ILE A 129 -6.57 4.71 9.14
N VAL A 130 -7.73 5.09 9.70
CA VAL A 130 -8.84 4.15 9.91
C VAL A 130 -9.33 3.57 8.59
N LYS A 131 -9.48 4.42 7.56
CA LYS A 131 -9.88 4.00 6.21
C LYS A 131 -8.86 3.04 5.60
N THR A 132 -7.57 3.37 5.71
CA THR A 132 -6.48 2.56 5.16
C THR A 132 -6.40 1.21 5.85
N VAL A 133 -6.51 1.18 7.18
CA VAL A 133 -6.48 -0.06 7.98
C VAL A 133 -7.68 -0.95 7.69
N ILE A 134 -8.90 -0.41 7.69
CA ILE A 134 -10.11 -1.19 7.35
C ILE A 134 -10.00 -1.73 5.93
N PHE A 135 -9.64 -0.87 4.96
CA PHE A 135 -9.49 -1.28 3.57
C PHE A 135 -8.42 -2.37 3.42
N GLY A 136 -7.23 -2.17 4.01
CA GLY A 136 -6.13 -3.12 3.90
C GLY A 136 -6.42 -4.46 4.58
N THR A 137 -7.19 -4.45 5.68
CA THR A 137 -7.70 -5.67 6.31
C THR A 137 -8.64 -6.43 5.36
N LEU A 138 -9.60 -5.74 4.76
CA LEU A 138 -10.56 -6.35 3.83
C LEU A 138 -9.87 -6.83 2.55
N ALA A 139 -9.02 -6.01 1.94
CA ALA A 139 -8.25 -6.37 0.76
C ALA A 139 -7.26 -7.52 1.05
N GLY A 140 -6.75 -7.62 2.27
CA GLY A 140 -5.90 -8.73 2.71
C GLY A 140 -6.57 -10.09 2.58
N THR A 141 -7.90 -10.17 2.74
CA THR A 141 -8.66 -11.43 2.55
C THR A 141 -8.52 -12.02 1.14
N LEU A 142 -8.11 -11.20 0.15
CA LEU A 142 -7.83 -11.66 -1.21
C LEU A 142 -6.64 -12.62 -1.29
N LEU A 143 -5.87 -12.78 -0.21
CA LEU A 143 -4.89 -13.86 -0.07
C LEU A 143 -5.52 -15.25 -0.29
N TYR A 144 -6.82 -15.40 -0.06
CA TYR A 144 -7.59 -16.59 -0.41
C TYR A 144 -7.42 -17.05 -1.86
N PHE A 145 -7.21 -16.13 -2.81
CA PHE A 145 -7.03 -16.46 -4.23
C PHE A 145 -5.63 -16.99 -4.55
N MET A 146 -4.69 -17.00 -3.60
CA MET A 146 -3.34 -17.55 -3.81
C MET A 146 -3.39 -19.03 -4.28
N GLU A 147 -4.34 -19.80 -3.75
CA GLU A 147 -4.51 -21.23 -4.06
C GLU A 147 -5.79 -21.55 -4.84
N SER A 148 -6.46 -20.55 -5.42
CA SER A 148 -7.68 -20.79 -6.19
C SER A 148 -7.35 -21.41 -7.55
N ALA A 149 -8.14 -22.41 -7.98
CA ALA A 149 -8.05 -23.01 -9.30
C ALA A 149 -8.91 -22.28 -10.36
N GLY A 150 -9.40 -21.08 -10.04
CA GLY A 150 -10.30 -20.30 -10.89
C GLY A 150 -9.58 -19.45 -11.93
N PRO A 151 -10.34 -18.74 -12.79
CA PRO A 151 -9.77 -17.80 -13.77
C PRO A 151 -9.01 -16.65 -13.09
N ILE A 152 -9.37 -16.34 -11.84
CA ILE A 152 -8.64 -15.45 -10.95
C ILE A 152 -7.88 -16.34 -9.95
N HIS A 153 -6.56 -16.31 -10.02
CA HIS A 153 -5.67 -17.10 -9.16
C HIS A 153 -4.36 -16.36 -8.88
N GLY A 154 -3.64 -16.83 -7.86
CA GLY A 154 -2.38 -16.26 -7.41
C GLY A 154 -2.54 -14.97 -6.60
N LEU A 155 -1.44 -14.23 -6.46
CA LEU A 155 -1.39 -13.01 -5.64
C LEU A 155 -1.82 -11.74 -6.40
N THR A 156 -2.08 -11.83 -7.70
CA THR A 156 -2.47 -10.68 -8.54
C THR A 156 -3.68 -9.92 -7.99
N PRO A 157 -4.79 -10.57 -7.56
CA PRO A 157 -5.94 -9.85 -7.03
C PRO A 157 -5.60 -9.07 -5.78
N LEU A 158 -4.82 -9.69 -4.88
CA LEU A 158 -4.33 -9.07 -3.67
C LEU A 158 -3.48 -7.83 -4.01
N PHE A 159 -2.47 -7.98 -4.88
CA PHE A 159 -1.57 -6.87 -5.21
C PHE A 159 -2.29 -5.71 -5.88
N VAL A 160 -3.11 -5.99 -6.90
CA VAL A 160 -3.80 -4.93 -7.64
C VAL A 160 -4.79 -4.19 -6.76
N VAL A 161 -5.67 -4.92 -6.04
CA VAL A 161 -6.71 -4.27 -5.23
C VAL A 161 -6.11 -3.56 -4.02
N TRP A 162 -5.19 -4.21 -3.32
CA TRP A 162 -4.59 -3.64 -2.11
C TRP A 162 -3.77 -2.39 -2.46
N GLN A 163 -2.87 -2.46 -3.43
CA GLN A 163 -2.01 -1.32 -3.78
C GLN A 163 -2.83 -0.17 -4.39
N ALA A 164 -3.77 -0.44 -5.29
CA ALA A 164 -4.61 0.61 -5.87
C ALA A 164 -5.47 1.31 -4.80
N GLY A 165 -6.12 0.55 -3.93
CA GLY A 165 -7.02 1.14 -2.93
C GLY A 165 -6.27 1.90 -1.83
N VAL A 166 -5.15 1.36 -1.33
CA VAL A 166 -4.31 2.10 -0.36
C VAL A 166 -3.76 3.37 -1.00
N ALA A 167 -3.20 3.30 -2.21
CA ALA A 167 -2.69 4.48 -2.90
C ALA A 167 -3.79 5.52 -3.16
N GLY A 168 -5.00 5.09 -3.54
CA GLY A 168 -6.13 5.99 -3.74
C GLY A 168 -6.56 6.71 -2.46
N ILE A 169 -6.63 6.00 -1.33
CA ILE A 169 -6.93 6.60 -0.02
C ILE A 169 -5.85 7.60 0.37
N VAL A 170 -4.58 7.26 0.16
CA VAL A 170 -3.44 8.14 0.43
C VAL A 170 -3.49 9.39 -0.45
N GLY A 171 -3.67 9.25 -1.77
CA GLY A 171 -3.74 10.40 -2.66
C GLY A 171 -4.89 11.34 -2.36
N TYR A 172 -6.05 10.80 -1.98
CA TYR A 172 -7.17 11.61 -1.52
C TYR A 172 -6.86 12.37 -0.21
N ALA A 173 -6.05 11.78 0.67
CA ALA A 173 -5.67 12.37 1.94
C ALA A 173 -4.59 13.44 1.82
N LEU A 174 -3.61 13.24 0.92
CA LEU A 174 -2.47 14.14 0.73
C LEU A 174 -2.81 15.40 -0.06
N ALA A 175 -3.81 15.36 -0.94
CA ALA A 175 -4.17 16.51 -1.75
C ALA A 175 -4.98 17.56 -0.95
N PHE A 176 -4.47 18.78 -0.93
CA PHE A 176 -5.09 19.92 -0.27
C PHE A 176 -6.24 20.52 -1.11
N ARG A 177 -7.24 21.16 -0.48
CA ARG A 177 -8.25 22.00 -1.18
C ARG A 177 -7.73 23.45 -1.26
N PRO A 178 -7.80 24.17 -2.39
CA PRO A 178 -7.75 25.62 -2.31
C PRO A 178 -8.88 26.09 -1.37
N ILE A 179 -8.55 26.94 -0.41
CA ILE A 179 -9.54 27.71 0.35
C ILE A 179 -10.19 28.63 -0.70
N PRO A 180 -11.53 28.59 -0.90
CA PRO A 180 -12.17 29.57 -1.75
C PRO A 180 -11.96 30.95 -1.10
N ASP A 181 -11.42 31.89 -1.87
CA ASP A 181 -11.35 33.31 -1.50
C ASP A 181 -12.73 33.87 -1.14
#